data_AF-A0A7X7TUW0-F1
#
_entry.id   AF-A0A7X7TUW0-F1
#
_cell.length_a   1.000
_cell.length_b   1.000
_cell.length_c   1.000
_cell.angle_alpha   90.00
_cell.angle_beta   90.00
_cell.angle_gamma   90.00
#
_symmetry.space_group_name_H-M   'P 1'
#
loop_
_entity.id
_entity.type
_entity.pdbx_description
1 polymer ?
#
loop_
_entity_poly.entity_id
_entity_poly.type
_entity_poly.pdbx_seq_one_letter_code
_entity_poly.pdbx_strand_id
1 'polypeptide(L)'
;IDYNTGITLSTGTYQVIVQREINGSVVNSTPLEFSITYPDIYNITPSSGPIGVPFTITGEGFGNYISGKTNVLFGDTTAYLTLWTDTQIKGTVPGTLLPGEYTIKVKRAINGGEQTSLFTELFEITVPVIESITPSTHAVFGEYTITGQNFGNYVINKTKVLVNDTTSYLTLWTDNQIKGKLPYLTAGSYPLTVERDINDGAIRSNIIYINIIEPYINSINPTGGNPGTEFIIGGTGFGNYISGKTNVLFGDTTAYLTLWRDTQIKGKVPQIPDGTYSIKAERTGTDNQKIHSNTIEYTITGGIGTQSFRSNIGSEFILREVYVFPNPAKRNDKPTFHIECGIANEVNIKIYTVSGRIAYEHTISGLPQIIDDGNGADYAYEWTVMENLPSGVYYYMVEAAKGENKLKSNGKFAVLR
;
A
#
# COMPACT_ATOMS: atom_id res chain seq x y z
N ILE A 1 60.53 5.98 32.00
CA ILE A 1 59.16 5.46 31.80
C ILE A 1 59.29 4.44 30.67
N ASP A 2 59.00 3.18 30.94
CA ASP A 2 59.02 2.13 29.91
C ASP A 2 57.92 2.47 28.89
N TYR A 3 58.31 2.68 27.63
CA TYR A 3 57.40 3.14 26.57
C TYR A 3 56.36 2.07 26.16
N ASN A 4 56.43 0.87 26.76
CA ASN A 4 55.64 -0.30 26.37
C ASN A 4 54.57 -0.75 27.37
N THR A 5 54.41 -0.09 28.53
CA THR A 5 53.31 -0.37 29.45
C THR A 5 52.39 0.86 29.53
N GLY A 6 51.24 0.78 28.85
CA GLY A 6 50.23 1.83 28.94
C GLY A 6 49.80 2.06 30.38
N ILE A 7 49.64 3.32 30.77
CA ILE A 7 49.11 3.70 32.09
C ILE A 7 47.59 3.79 31.98
N THR A 8 46.88 3.02 32.81
CA THR A 8 45.42 3.16 32.99
C THR A 8 45.17 4.04 34.21
N LEU A 9 44.47 5.16 34.01
CA LEU A 9 44.05 6.07 35.08
C LEU A 9 42.54 5.92 35.31
N SER A 10 42.11 5.97 36.57
CA SER A 10 40.69 6.05 36.93
C SER A 10 40.11 7.43 36.61
N THR A 11 38.81 7.63 36.78
CA THR A 11 38.22 8.97 36.75
C THR A 11 38.78 9.83 37.88
N GLY A 12 39.06 11.10 37.61
CA GLY A 12 39.64 12.03 38.56
C GLY A 12 40.46 13.13 37.88
N THR A 13 40.96 14.06 38.69
CA THR A 13 41.88 15.11 38.24
C THR A 13 43.31 14.64 38.46
N TYR A 14 44.13 14.80 37.43
CA TYR A 14 45.54 14.41 37.41
C TYR A 14 46.39 15.59 36.97
N GLN A 15 47.67 15.52 37.29
CA GLN A 15 48.67 16.45 36.78
C GLN A 15 49.65 15.71 35.87
N VAL A 16 50.01 16.36 34.78
CA VAL A 16 51.10 15.94 33.89
C VAL A 16 52.24 16.94 33.99
N ILE A 17 53.46 16.41 34.14
CA ILE A 17 54.70 17.18 34.08
C ILE A 17 55.59 16.59 32.99
N VAL A 18 56.40 17.45 32.37
CA VAL A 18 57.51 17.01 31.53
C VAL A 18 58.77 17.02 32.39
N GLN A 19 59.36 15.84 32.59
CA GLN A 19 60.62 15.68 33.33
C GLN A 19 61.78 15.51 32.35
N ARG A 20 62.86 16.26 32.57
CA ARG A 20 64.13 16.11 31.86
C ARG A 20 65.25 15.87 32.86
N GLU A 21 66.08 14.85 32.62
CA GLU A 21 67.31 14.60 33.37
C GLU A 21 68.54 14.91 32.49
N ILE A 22 69.44 15.75 32.98
CA ILE A 22 70.74 16.04 32.33
C ILE A 22 71.83 16.00 33.39
N ASN A 23 72.87 15.17 33.17
CA ASN A 23 74.02 15.03 34.06
C ASN A 23 73.64 14.80 35.54
N GLY A 24 72.59 13.99 35.80
CA GLY A 24 72.10 13.71 37.16
C GLY A 24 71.25 14.81 37.81
N SER A 25 70.98 15.92 37.10
CA SER A 25 70.01 16.93 37.53
C SER A 25 68.66 16.73 36.84
N VAL A 26 67.60 16.65 37.65
CA VAL A 26 66.21 16.54 37.20
C VAL A 26 65.56 17.92 37.18
N VAL A 27 64.97 18.30 36.05
CA VAL A 27 64.18 19.53 35.88
C VAL A 27 62.77 19.15 35.41
N ASN A 28 61.75 19.64 36.11
CA ASN A 28 60.35 19.44 35.77
C ASN A 28 59.73 20.72 35.20
N SER A 29 58.80 20.57 34.26
CA SER A 29 57.90 21.66 33.88
C SER A 29 56.97 22.05 35.02
N THR A 30 56.28 23.17 34.86
CA THR A 30 55.07 23.43 35.66
C THR A 30 54.05 22.31 35.42
N PRO A 31 53.41 21.78 36.48
CA PRO A 31 52.32 20.81 36.32
C PRO A 31 51.17 21.40 35.51
N LEU A 32 50.65 20.62 34.56
CA LEU A 32 49.41 20.90 33.86
C LEU A 32 48.33 19.92 34.33
N GLU A 33 47.16 20.43 34.68
CA GLU A 33 46.04 19.59 35.11
C GLU A 33 45.23 19.07 33.94
N PHE A 34 44.73 17.84 34.07
CA PHE A 34 43.73 17.26 33.19
C PHE A 34 42.78 16.37 33.99
N SER A 35 41.55 16.22 33.51
CA SER A 35 40.55 15.38 34.17
C SER A 35 40.13 14.23 33.27
N ILE A 36 39.90 13.09 33.90
CA ILE A 36 39.27 11.93 33.28
C ILE A 36 37.86 11.83 33.85
N THR A 37 36.87 12.03 33.00
CA THR A 37 35.44 11.97 33.33
C THR A 37 34.79 10.77 32.65
N TYR A 38 33.67 10.29 33.20
CA TYR A 38 32.81 9.37 32.47
C TYR A 38 32.12 10.11 31.31
N PRO A 39 31.78 9.39 30.23
CA PRO A 39 30.78 9.89 29.29
C PRO A 39 29.49 10.23 30.05
N ASP A 40 28.96 11.43 29.87
CA ASP A 40 27.76 11.87 30.57
C ASP A 40 26.58 11.96 29.61
N ILE A 41 25.49 11.28 29.93
CA ILE A 41 24.27 11.28 29.11
C ILE A 41 23.28 12.21 29.79
N TYR A 42 22.80 13.19 29.05
CA TYR A 42 21.76 14.10 29.53
C TYR A 42 20.36 13.57 29.27
N ASN A 43 20.15 12.97 28.10
CA ASN A 43 18.84 12.48 27.67
C ASN A 43 18.96 11.48 26.52
N ILE A 44 17.94 10.63 26.39
CA ILE A 44 17.66 9.80 25.21
C ILE A 44 16.26 10.13 24.67
N THR A 45 16.13 10.31 23.35
CA THR A 45 14.85 10.60 22.70
C THR A 45 14.62 9.72 21.49
N PRO A 46 13.45 9.04 21.39
CA PRO A 46 12.44 8.93 22.45
C PRO A 46 12.97 8.17 23.69
N SER A 47 12.26 8.22 24.81
CA SER A 47 12.56 7.40 26.00
C SER A 47 11.83 6.06 26.01
N SER A 48 10.96 5.81 25.03
CA SER A 48 10.28 4.53 24.82
C SER A 48 10.01 4.29 23.35
N GLY A 49 9.76 3.02 23.00
CA GLY A 49 9.34 2.64 21.66
C GLY A 49 9.63 1.18 21.32
N PRO A 50 9.05 0.66 20.22
CA PRO A 50 9.32 -0.69 19.78
C PRO A 50 10.72 -0.86 19.20
N ILE A 51 11.12 -2.13 19.02
CA ILE A 51 12.38 -2.48 18.38
C ILE A 51 12.57 -1.80 17.01
N GLY A 52 13.81 -1.43 16.70
CA GLY A 52 14.18 -0.78 15.44
C GLY A 52 13.79 0.69 15.31
N VAL A 53 13.16 1.31 16.33
CA VAL A 53 12.93 2.76 16.34
C VAL A 53 14.26 3.52 16.44
N PRO A 54 14.45 4.62 15.71
CA PRO A 54 15.63 5.46 15.85
C PRO A 54 15.62 6.16 17.21
N PHE A 55 16.78 6.23 17.85
CA PHE A 55 16.99 7.02 19.06
C PHE A 55 18.09 8.06 18.84
N THR A 56 18.04 9.13 19.64
CA THR A 56 19.10 10.13 19.78
C THR A 56 19.46 10.25 21.25
N ILE A 57 20.74 10.09 21.59
CA ILE A 57 21.29 10.40 22.90
C ILE A 57 22.02 11.74 22.79
N THR A 58 21.77 12.65 23.74
CA THR A 58 22.52 13.89 23.92
C THR A 58 23.29 13.86 25.22
N GLY A 59 24.47 14.45 25.25
CA GLY A 59 25.34 14.47 26.42
C GLY A 59 26.66 15.18 26.15
N GLU A 60 27.69 14.85 26.92
CA GLU A 60 29.05 15.37 26.77
C GLU A 60 30.12 14.31 27.09
N GLY A 61 31.33 14.52 26.58
CA GLY A 61 32.47 13.65 26.88
C GLY A 61 32.36 12.26 26.24
N PHE A 62 31.55 12.09 25.19
CA PHE A 62 31.48 10.84 24.43
C PHE A 62 32.78 10.58 23.64
N GLY A 63 33.59 11.60 23.38
CA GLY A 63 34.85 11.50 22.68
C GLY A 63 34.75 10.96 21.25
N ASN A 64 35.89 10.59 20.69
CA ASN A 64 35.96 10.03 19.33
C ASN A 64 35.43 8.59 19.26
N TYR A 65 34.72 8.29 18.17
CA TYR A 65 34.29 6.94 17.83
C TYR A 65 35.48 6.06 17.46
N ILE A 66 35.54 4.86 18.04
CA ILE A 66 36.50 3.83 17.68
C ILE A 66 35.76 2.51 17.48
N SER A 67 35.84 1.95 16.27
CA SER A 67 35.18 0.69 15.93
C SER A 67 35.57 -0.44 16.88
N GLY A 68 34.58 -1.19 17.36
CA GLY A 68 34.74 -2.28 18.31
C GLY A 68 35.13 -1.87 19.74
N LYS A 69 35.32 -0.58 20.00
CA LYS A 69 35.71 -0.03 21.32
C LYS A 69 34.71 0.98 21.86
N THR A 70 33.72 1.38 21.08
CA THR A 70 32.75 2.44 21.41
C THR A 70 31.35 1.96 21.08
N ASN A 71 30.53 1.75 22.11
CA ASN A 71 29.22 1.11 21.98
C ASN A 71 28.16 1.85 22.80
N VAL A 72 26.91 1.78 22.36
CA VAL A 72 25.72 2.05 23.19
C VAL A 72 25.07 0.71 23.50
N LEU A 73 24.73 0.48 24.77
CA LEU A 73 24.05 -0.72 25.25
C LEU A 73 22.66 -0.36 25.77
N PHE A 74 21.68 -1.17 25.40
CA PHE A 74 20.35 -1.24 26.01
C PHE A 74 20.33 -2.51 26.87
N GLY A 75 20.40 -2.33 28.19
CA GLY A 75 20.81 -3.40 29.11
C GLY A 75 22.20 -3.88 28.74
N ASP A 76 22.29 -5.10 28.24
CA ASP A 76 23.54 -5.72 27.76
C ASP A 76 23.58 -5.88 26.22
N THR A 77 22.55 -5.43 25.51
CA THR A 77 22.46 -5.59 24.05
C THR A 77 23.02 -4.36 23.34
N THR A 78 23.95 -4.56 22.41
CA THR A 78 24.57 -3.47 21.64
C THR A 78 23.62 -2.93 20.58
N ALA A 79 23.45 -1.60 20.57
CA ALA A 79 22.69 -0.90 19.54
C ALA A 79 23.51 -0.64 18.28
N TYR A 80 22.83 -0.63 17.13
CA TYR A 80 23.40 -0.15 15.89
C TYR A 80 23.45 1.38 15.89
N LEU A 81 24.59 1.95 15.51
CA LEU A 81 24.86 3.39 15.57
C LEU A 81 25.00 3.99 14.17
N THR A 82 24.38 5.15 13.96
CA THR A 82 24.40 5.90 12.70
C THR A 82 25.14 7.23 12.82
N LEU A 83 25.29 7.76 14.04
CA LEU A 83 26.04 8.97 14.32
C LEU A 83 26.74 8.83 15.67
N TRP A 84 27.98 9.29 15.75
CA TRP A 84 28.69 9.48 17.00
C TRP A 84 29.50 10.78 16.94
N THR A 85 29.30 11.63 17.92
CA THR A 85 30.07 12.85 18.17
C THR A 85 30.29 12.98 19.67
N ASP A 86 31.08 13.97 20.10
CA ASP A 86 31.34 14.19 21.52
C ASP A 86 30.07 14.51 22.34
N THR A 87 29.03 15.05 21.70
CA THR A 87 27.81 15.54 22.37
C THR A 87 26.50 14.90 21.88
N GLN A 88 26.56 14.08 20.83
CA GLN A 88 25.37 13.45 20.26
C GLN A 88 25.69 12.07 19.67
N ILE A 89 24.82 11.10 19.96
CA ILE A 89 24.84 9.76 19.39
C ILE A 89 23.47 9.45 18.80
N LYS A 90 23.42 8.85 17.61
CA LYS A 90 22.18 8.34 17.01
C LYS A 90 22.33 6.87 16.67
N GLY A 91 21.24 6.13 16.77
CA GLY A 91 21.21 4.72 16.45
C GLY A 91 19.80 4.20 16.32
N THR A 92 19.66 2.87 16.29
CA THR A 92 18.37 2.18 16.29
C THR A 92 18.30 1.20 17.45
N VAL A 93 17.14 1.14 18.10
CA VAL A 93 16.86 0.19 19.18
C VAL A 93 17.14 -1.25 18.71
N PRO A 94 17.89 -2.06 19.48
CA PRO A 94 18.19 -3.45 19.11
C PRO A 94 16.94 -4.30 18.90
N GLY A 95 17.01 -5.27 17.97
CA GLY A 95 15.87 -6.13 17.61
C GLY A 95 15.58 -7.26 18.58
N THR A 96 16.62 -7.78 19.23
CA THR A 96 16.55 -8.97 20.09
C THR A 96 16.05 -8.68 21.51
N LEU A 97 15.69 -7.43 21.82
CA LEU A 97 15.18 -7.05 23.14
C LEU A 97 13.72 -7.48 23.28
N LEU A 98 13.40 -8.02 24.46
CA LEU A 98 12.02 -8.28 24.86
C LEU A 98 11.38 -6.99 25.41
N PRO A 99 10.04 -6.90 25.46
CA PRO A 99 9.36 -5.74 26.04
C PRO A 99 9.73 -5.55 27.52
N GLY A 100 9.89 -4.31 27.95
CA GLY A 100 10.30 -3.96 29.31
C GLY A 100 11.27 -2.77 29.37
N GLU A 101 11.69 -2.42 30.58
CA GLU A 101 12.58 -1.29 30.83
C GLU A 101 14.06 -1.71 30.83
N TYR A 102 14.90 -0.93 30.16
CA TYR A 102 16.34 -1.20 30.04
C TYR A 102 17.19 0.00 30.41
N THR A 103 18.28 -0.24 31.13
CA THR A 103 19.31 0.78 31.35
C THR A 103 20.00 1.13 30.05
N ILE A 104 20.35 2.40 29.87
CA ILE A 104 21.15 2.86 28.72
C ILE A 104 22.57 3.16 29.15
N LYS A 105 23.55 2.58 28.45
CA LYS A 105 24.97 2.78 28.74
C LYS A 105 25.72 3.21 27.49
N VAL A 106 26.45 4.31 27.59
CA VAL A 106 27.52 4.68 26.66
C VAL A 106 28.84 4.13 27.20
N LYS A 107 29.48 3.23 26.45
CA LYS A 107 30.70 2.54 26.86
C LYS A 107 31.85 2.80 25.89
N ARG A 108 33.04 3.07 26.44
CA ARG A 108 34.30 3.23 25.69
C ARG A 108 35.41 2.41 26.33
N ALA A 109 36.12 1.62 25.54
CA ALA A 109 37.25 0.81 25.97
C ALA A 109 38.52 1.19 25.20
N ILE A 110 39.31 2.13 25.73
CA ILE A 110 40.45 2.73 25.03
C ILE A 110 41.72 2.59 25.87
N ASN A 111 42.85 2.29 25.23
CA ASN A 111 44.17 2.21 25.88
C ASN A 111 44.21 1.28 27.12
N GLY A 112 43.39 0.23 27.15
CA GLY A 112 43.29 -0.71 28.27
C GLY A 112 42.40 -0.25 29.43
N GLY A 113 41.85 0.98 29.38
CA GLY A 113 40.83 1.47 30.30
C GLY A 113 39.42 1.32 29.73
N GLU A 114 38.43 1.19 30.61
CA GLU A 114 37.01 1.15 30.25
C GLU A 114 36.24 2.24 31.00
N GLN A 115 35.44 3.01 30.29
CA GLN A 115 34.55 4.02 30.83
C GLN A 115 33.12 3.69 30.43
N THR A 116 32.20 3.79 31.39
CA THR A 116 30.78 3.58 31.18
C THR A 116 30.02 4.75 31.80
N SER A 117 29.06 5.32 31.08
CA SER A 117 28.19 6.37 31.60
C SER A 117 27.39 5.91 32.82
N LEU A 118 27.04 6.85 33.70
CA LEU A 118 26.27 6.58 34.93
C LEU A 118 24.78 6.98 34.80
N PHE A 119 24.26 7.00 33.58
CA PHE A 119 22.87 7.37 33.29
C PHE A 119 21.88 6.41 33.95
N THR A 120 20.89 6.95 34.67
CA THR A 120 19.96 6.16 35.48
C THR A 120 18.57 6.04 34.89
N GLU A 121 18.21 6.86 33.89
CA GLU A 121 16.90 6.73 33.25
C GLU A 121 16.84 5.47 32.38
N LEU A 122 15.64 4.90 32.31
CA LEU A 122 15.37 3.67 31.58
C LEU A 122 14.74 4.00 30.23
N PHE A 123 15.03 3.16 29.24
CA PHE A 123 14.29 3.13 27.99
C PHE A 123 13.28 1.99 28.02
N GLU A 124 12.01 2.28 27.77
CA GLU A 124 10.96 1.26 27.71
C GLU A 124 10.81 0.70 26.28
N ILE A 125 11.09 -0.59 26.12
CA ILE A 125 10.80 -1.33 24.90
C ILE A 125 9.33 -1.70 24.90
N THR A 126 8.57 -1.10 23.99
CA THR A 126 7.13 -1.35 23.83
C THR A 126 6.84 -2.35 22.72
N VAL A 127 5.64 -2.93 22.72
CA VAL A 127 5.12 -3.70 21.57
C VAL A 127 4.06 -2.90 20.83
N PRO A 128 3.89 -3.13 19.50
CA PRO A 128 2.71 -2.70 18.77
C PRO A 128 1.43 -3.08 19.54
N VAL A 129 0.45 -2.20 19.63
CA VAL A 129 -0.86 -2.52 20.23
C VAL A 129 -1.94 -2.16 19.24
N ILE A 130 -2.81 -3.12 18.93
CA ILE A 130 -4.02 -2.89 18.13
C ILE A 130 -5.17 -2.60 19.10
N GLU A 131 -5.75 -1.42 18.99
CA GLU A 131 -6.94 -1.04 19.77
C GLU A 131 -8.23 -1.41 19.04
N SER A 132 -8.27 -1.15 17.73
CA SER A 132 -9.44 -1.46 16.90
C SER A 132 -9.09 -1.66 15.44
N ILE A 133 -9.98 -2.34 14.73
CA ILE A 133 -10.00 -2.42 13.28
C ILE A 133 -11.37 -2.00 12.77
N THR A 134 -11.39 -1.24 11.67
CA THR A 134 -12.61 -0.80 11.01
C THR A 134 -12.53 -1.07 9.51
N PRO A 135 -13.53 -1.75 8.92
CA PRO A 135 -14.62 -2.43 9.63
C PRO A 135 -14.11 -3.66 10.41
N SER A 136 -14.92 -4.25 11.28
CA SER A 136 -14.58 -5.54 11.95
C SER A 136 -15.08 -6.76 11.17
N THR A 137 -16.11 -6.57 10.34
CA THR A 137 -16.62 -7.53 9.37
C THR A 137 -16.35 -7.01 7.97
N HIS A 138 -15.75 -7.84 7.12
CA HIS A 138 -15.32 -7.45 5.79
C HIS A 138 -15.95 -8.37 4.76
N ALA A 139 -16.37 -7.78 3.65
CA ALA A 139 -16.44 -8.53 2.41
C ALA A 139 -15.02 -8.98 2.01
N VAL A 140 -14.92 -10.10 1.29
CA VAL A 140 -13.65 -10.55 0.70
C VAL A 140 -12.97 -9.41 -0.07
N PHE A 141 -11.63 -9.30 -0.01
CA PHE A 141 -10.85 -8.18 -0.58
C PHE A 141 -11.16 -6.80 0.02
N GLY A 142 -11.78 -6.76 1.20
CA GLY A 142 -12.07 -5.53 1.91
C GLY A 142 -10.80 -4.74 2.24
N GLU A 143 -10.96 -3.42 2.32
CA GLU A 143 -9.98 -2.53 2.91
C GLU A 143 -10.21 -2.45 4.42
N TYR A 144 -9.15 -2.19 5.18
CA TYR A 144 -9.23 -2.01 6.62
C TYR A 144 -8.44 -0.79 7.08
N THR A 145 -8.85 -0.24 8.22
CA THR A 145 -8.08 0.71 9.02
C THR A 145 -7.91 0.14 10.42
N ILE A 146 -6.66 -0.02 10.86
CA ILE A 146 -6.28 -0.36 12.22
C ILE A 146 -5.92 0.95 12.94
N THR A 147 -6.47 1.14 14.13
CA THR A 147 -6.04 2.18 15.08
C THR A 147 -5.34 1.50 16.25
N GLY A 148 -4.26 2.10 16.72
CA GLY A 148 -3.48 1.55 17.82
C GLY A 148 -2.33 2.45 18.24
N GLN A 149 -1.32 1.85 18.86
CA GLN A 149 -0.16 2.55 19.39
C GLN A 149 1.14 1.76 19.17
N ASN A 150 2.28 2.44 19.24
CA ASN A 150 3.61 1.83 19.19
C ASN A 150 3.86 1.01 17.92
N PHE A 151 3.26 1.39 16.79
CA PHE A 151 3.56 0.74 15.51
C PHE A 151 4.96 1.12 15.01
N GLY A 152 5.51 2.24 15.45
CA GLY A 152 6.80 2.79 15.07
C GLY A 152 6.87 3.16 13.59
N ASN A 153 8.08 3.46 13.12
CA ASN A 153 8.31 3.79 11.71
C ASN A 153 8.09 2.58 10.80
N TYR A 154 7.55 2.83 9.61
CA TYR A 154 7.45 1.84 8.55
C TYR A 154 8.84 1.44 8.05
N VAL A 155 9.08 0.14 7.93
CA VAL A 155 10.31 -0.40 7.33
C VAL A 155 9.90 -1.49 6.34
N ILE A 156 10.24 -1.27 5.06
CA ILE A 156 9.85 -2.18 3.98
C ILE A 156 10.27 -3.62 4.27
N ASN A 157 9.37 -4.57 4.03
CA ASN A 157 9.54 -6.01 4.29
C ASN A 157 9.79 -6.41 5.76
N LYS A 158 9.76 -5.45 6.69
CA LYS A 158 10.15 -5.63 8.08
C LYS A 158 9.03 -5.21 9.06
N THR A 159 8.13 -4.36 8.61
CA THR A 159 6.85 -4.05 9.29
C THR A 159 5.69 -4.61 8.47
N LYS A 160 4.85 -5.46 9.08
CA LYS A 160 3.78 -6.21 8.39
C LYS A 160 2.50 -6.17 9.20
N VAL A 161 1.36 -6.29 8.51
CA VAL A 161 0.13 -6.80 9.11
C VAL A 161 -0.05 -8.23 8.60
N LEU A 162 -0.20 -9.16 9.53
CA LEU A 162 -0.39 -10.57 9.24
C LEU A 162 -1.84 -10.93 9.52
N VAL A 163 -2.51 -11.50 8.52
CA VAL A 163 -3.86 -12.07 8.64
C VAL A 163 -3.75 -13.56 8.41
N ASN A 164 -3.95 -14.36 9.45
CA ASN A 164 -3.71 -15.80 9.43
C ASN A 164 -2.32 -16.13 8.82
N ASP A 165 -1.28 -15.50 9.37
CA ASP A 165 0.13 -15.57 8.93
C ASP A 165 0.42 -15.10 7.50
N THR A 166 -0.59 -14.67 6.75
CA THR A 166 -0.42 -14.09 5.41
C THR A 166 -0.24 -12.59 5.52
N THR A 167 0.81 -12.06 4.88
CA THR A 167 1.06 -10.61 4.84
C THR A 167 0.00 -9.91 4.00
N SER A 168 -0.69 -8.92 4.59
CA SER A 168 -1.63 -8.07 3.87
C SER A 168 -0.91 -6.91 3.16
N TYR A 169 -1.57 -6.34 2.16
CA TYR A 169 -1.04 -5.19 1.43
C TYR A 169 -1.32 -3.90 2.19
N LEU A 170 -0.30 -3.08 2.44
CA LEU A 170 -0.42 -1.84 3.21
C LEU A 170 -0.50 -0.60 2.30
N THR A 171 -1.40 0.33 2.62
CA THR A 171 -1.60 1.61 1.93
C THR A 171 -1.23 2.82 2.78
N LEU A 172 -1.19 2.66 4.11
CA LEU A 172 -0.75 3.67 5.06
C LEU A 172 -0.13 2.99 6.28
N TRP A 173 0.93 3.58 6.82
CA TRP A 173 1.51 3.21 8.11
C TRP A 173 1.97 4.46 8.84
N THR A 174 1.42 4.69 10.01
CA THR A 174 1.88 5.66 11.02
C THR A 174 2.05 4.94 12.35
N ASP A 175 2.56 5.62 13.36
CA ASP A 175 2.73 5.04 14.70
C ASP A 175 1.40 4.63 15.37
N ASN A 176 0.28 5.23 14.93
CA ASN A 176 -1.04 5.05 15.53
C ASN A 176 -2.14 4.59 14.55
N GLN A 177 -1.83 4.46 13.26
CA GLN A 177 -2.81 4.07 12.25
C GLN A 177 -2.17 3.28 11.11
N ILE A 178 -2.80 2.17 10.74
CA ILE A 178 -2.40 1.36 9.58
C ILE A 178 -3.61 1.20 8.67
N LYS A 179 -3.44 1.38 7.36
CA LYS A 179 -4.47 1.03 6.37
C LYS A 179 -3.93 0.00 5.40
N GLY A 180 -4.80 -0.88 4.94
CA GLY A 180 -4.42 -1.92 4.01
C GLY A 180 -5.59 -2.62 3.33
N LYS A 181 -5.24 -3.64 2.55
CA LYS A 181 -6.16 -4.53 1.82
C LYS A 181 -5.96 -5.95 2.32
N LEU A 182 -7.06 -6.63 2.61
CA LEU A 182 -7.02 -8.02 3.03
C LEU A 182 -6.50 -8.91 1.88
N PRO A 183 -5.70 -9.96 2.19
CA PRO A 183 -5.42 -11.02 1.24
C PRO A 183 -6.71 -11.78 0.87
N TYR A 184 -6.61 -12.68 -0.11
CA TYR A 184 -7.73 -13.59 -0.41
C TYR A 184 -8.00 -14.51 0.79
N LEU A 185 -9.25 -14.47 1.28
CA LEU A 185 -9.73 -15.26 2.41
C LEU A 185 -11.15 -15.72 2.07
N THR A 186 -11.49 -16.97 2.43
CA THR A 186 -12.86 -17.48 2.38
C THR A 186 -13.68 -16.93 3.55
N ALA A 187 -15.00 -17.19 3.58
CA ALA A 187 -15.80 -16.84 4.75
C ALA A 187 -15.24 -17.50 6.02
N GLY A 188 -15.13 -16.74 7.11
CA GLY A 188 -14.54 -17.24 8.35
C GLY A 188 -14.04 -16.12 9.28
N SER A 189 -13.59 -16.52 10.47
CA SER A 189 -12.94 -15.62 11.43
C SER A 189 -11.44 -15.87 11.42
N TYR A 190 -10.64 -14.81 11.29
CA TYR A 190 -9.20 -14.92 11.13
C TYR A 190 -8.45 -14.06 12.16
N PRO A 191 -7.36 -14.58 12.75
CA PRO A 191 -6.50 -13.79 13.61
C PRO A 191 -5.72 -12.76 12.77
N LEU A 192 -5.58 -11.56 13.32
CA LEU A 192 -4.80 -10.47 12.74
C LEU A 192 -3.82 -9.93 13.79
N THR A 193 -2.57 -9.71 13.36
CA THR A 193 -1.52 -9.07 14.16
C THR A 193 -0.74 -8.04 13.36
N VAL A 194 -0.14 -7.08 14.05
CA VAL A 194 0.90 -6.19 13.53
C VAL A 194 2.26 -6.75 13.97
N GLU A 195 3.17 -6.97 13.03
CA GLU A 195 4.52 -7.50 13.28
C GLU A 195 5.58 -6.46 12.93
N ARG A 196 6.59 -6.34 13.80
CA ARG A 196 7.89 -5.74 13.50
C ARG A 196 8.94 -6.83 13.60
N ASP A 197 9.56 -7.17 12.48
CA ASP A 197 10.70 -8.09 12.35
C ASP A 197 11.90 -7.26 11.89
N ILE A 198 12.65 -6.66 12.82
CA ILE A 198 13.73 -5.69 12.54
C ILE A 198 14.94 -6.02 13.42
N ASN A 199 16.16 -5.80 12.90
CA ASN A 199 17.42 -5.96 13.65
C ASN A 199 17.56 -7.33 14.34
N ASP A 200 17.23 -8.40 13.60
CA ASP A 200 17.33 -9.81 14.02
C ASP A 200 16.39 -10.24 15.16
N GLY A 201 15.33 -9.46 15.42
CA GLY A 201 14.26 -9.88 16.32
C GLY A 201 12.87 -9.52 15.79
N ALA A 202 11.86 -10.18 16.35
CA ALA A 202 10.48 -10.00 15.96
C ALA A 202 9.58 -9.80 17.19
N ILE A 203 8.76 -8.76 17.15
CA ILE A 203 7.68 -8.50 18.12
C ILE A 203 6.35 -8.36 17.39
N ARG A 204 5.27 -8.78 18.06
CA ARG A 204 3.91 -8.72 17.52
C ARG A 204 2.98 -8.02 18.50
N SER A 205 1.92 -7.45 17.95
CA SER A 205 0.82 -6.93 18.73
C SER A 205 0.00 -8.03 19.41
N ASN A 206 -0.93 -7.60 20.27
CA ASN A 206 -2.10 -8.42 20.59
C ASN A 206 -2.80 -8.91 19.31
N ILE A 207 -3.44 -10.07 19.42
CA ILE A 207 -4.26 -10.64 18.36
C ILE A 207 -5.65 -10.02 18.44
N ILE A 208 -6.15 -9.54 17.31
CA ILE A 208 -7.58 -9.26 17.12
C ILE A 208 -8.14 -10.19 16.04
N TYR A 209 -9.46 -10.33 15.99
CA TYR A 209 -10.12 -11.14 14.97
C TYR A 209 -10.86 -10.26 13.97
N ILE A 210 -10.76 -10.61 12.70
CA ILE A 210 -11.63 -10.09 11.65
C ILE A 210 -12.58 -11.19 11.19
N ASN A 211 -13.78 -10.79 10.80
CA ASN A 211 -14.73 -11.71 10.18
C ASN A 211 -14.83 -11.41 8.68
N ILE A 212 -14.68 -12.45 7.87
CA ILE A 212 -14.88 -12.41 6.43
C ILE A 212 -16.23 -13.01 6.13
N ILE A 213 -17.05 -12.27 5.38
CA ILE A 213 -18.32 -12.73 4.84
C ILE A 213 -18.22 -12.82 3.33
N GLU A 214 -18.87 -13.84 2.78
CA GLU A 214 -19.11 -13.94 1.34
C GLU A 214 -20.31 -13.05 0.96
N PRO A 215 -20.36 -12.59 -0.31
CA PRO A 215 -21.48 -11.79 -0.78
C PRO A 215 -22.78 -12.60 -0.68
N TYR A 216 -23.86 -11.96 -0.27
CA TYR A 216 -25.17 -12.60 -0.14
C TYR A 216 -26.25 -11.68 -0.70
N ILE A 217 -27.06 -12.19 -1.62
CA ILE A 217 -28.22 -11.53 -2.20
C ILE A 217 -29.46 -11.91 -1.37
N ASN A 218 -30.15 -10.92 -0.82
CA ASN A 218 -31.39 -11.12 -0.07
C ASN A 218 -32.64 -10.87 -0.93
N SER A 219 -32.55 -10.04 -1.96
CA SER A 219 -33.69 -9.60 -2.76
C SER A 219 -33.22 -9.02 -4.09
N ILE A 220 -34.12 -9.09 -5.06
CA ILE A 220 -34.04 -8.36 -6.32
C ILE A 220 -35.40 -7.73 -6.60
N ASN A 221 -35.40 -6.46 -7.02
CA ASN A 221 -36.62 -5.75 -7.40
C ASN A 221 -36.39 -4.92 -8.67
N PRO A 222 -37.25 -5.06 -9.70
CA PRO A 222 -38.34 -6.04 -9.80
C PRO A 222 -37.81 -7.48 -9.86
N THR A 223 -38.69 -8.49 -9.74
CA THR A 223 -38.33 -9.92 -9.92
C THR A 223 -38.40 -10.36 -11.38
N GLY A 224 -38.74 -9.44 -12.28
CA GLY A 224 -38.76 -9.66 -13.72
C GLY A 224 -38.92 -8.37 -14.50
N GLY A 225 -38.61 -8.42 -15.79
CA GLY A 225 -38.64 -7.26 -16.67
C GLY A 225 -37.92 -7.50 -17.99
N ASN A 226 -38.12 -6.59 -18.94
CA ASN A 226 -37.52 -6.65 -20.26
C ASN A 226 -36.05 -6.22 -20.21
N PRO A 227 -35.21 -6.59 -21.20
CA PRO A 227 -33.86 -6.04 -21.32
C PRO A 227 -33.86 -4.50 -21.22
N GLY A 228 -32.86 -3.95 -20.53
CA GLY A 228 -32.76 -2.53 -20.20
C GLY A 228 -33.52 -2.09 -18.95
N THR A 229 -34.41 -2.92 -18.38
CA THR A 229 -35.12 -2.63 -17.11
C THR A 229 -34.10 -2.41 -15.99
N GLU A 230 -34.29 -1.37 -15.19
CA GLU A 230 -33.46 -1.17 -13.99
C GLU A 230 -33.82 -2.19 -12.91
N PHE A 231 -32.81 -2.88 -12.38
CA PHE A 231 -32.95 -3.75 -11.22
C PHE A 231 -32.20 -3.17 -10.02
N ILE A 232 -32.70 -3.50 -8.83
CA ILE A 232 -32.07 -3.22 -7.54
C ILE A 232 -31.92 -4.55 -6.81
N ILE A 233 -30.68 -4.91 -6.49
CA ILE A 233 -30.35 -6.04 -5.63
C ILE A 233 -30.05 -5.52 -4.23
N GLY A 234 -30.71 -6.08 -3.23
CA GLY A 234 -30.37 -5.93 -1.82
C GLY A 234 -29.53 -7.10 -1.35
N GLY A 235 -28.64 -6.84 -0.39
CA GLY A 235 -27.81 -7.90 0.19
C GLY A 235 -26.80 -7.42 1.21
N THR A 236 -25.74 -8.20 1.39
CA THR A 236 -24.64 -7.92 2.31
C THR A 236 -23.33 -8.48 1.76
N GLY A 237 -22.19 -7.94 2.17
CA GLY A 237 -20.88 -8.51 1.83
C GLY A 237 -20.50 -8.30 0.36
N PHE A 238 -21.16 -7.39 -0.36
CA PHE A 238 -20.77 -7.04 -1.73
C PHE A 238 -19.44 -6.27 -1.78
N GLY A 239 -19.05 -5.61 -0.69
CA GLY A 239 -17.84 -4.82 -0.58
C GLY A 239 -17.77 -3.64 -1.55
N ASN A 240 -16.57 -3.09 -1.72
CA ASN A 240 -16.32 -1.96 -2.61
C ASN A 240 -16.31 -2.40 -4.08
N TYR A 241 -16.78 -1.51 -4.96
CA TYR A 241 -16.69 -1.69 -6.40
C TYR A 241 -15.23 -1.71 -6.87
N ILE A 242 -14.87 -2.68 -7.70
CA ILE A 242 -13.56 -2.76 -8.34
C ILE A 242 -13.78 -2.95 -9.84
N SER A 243 -13.34 -1.97 -10.63
CA SER A 243 -13.48 -2.01 -12.09
C SER A 243 -12.85 -3.27 -12.69
N GLY A 244 -13.59 -3.94 -13.58
CA GLY A 244 -13.19 -5.20 -14.22
C GLY A 244 -13.17 -6.42 -13.30
N LYS A 245 -13.51 -6.27 -12.02
CA LYS A 245 -13.44 -7.34 -11.00
C LYS A 245 -14.74 -7.52 -10.22
N THR A 246 -15.81 -6.84 -10.62
CA THR A 246 -17.08 -6.82 -9.93
C THR A 246 -18.19 -6.90 -10.97
N ASN A 247 -18.99 -7.97 -10.93
CA ASN A 247 -20.02 -8.26 -11.93
C ASN A 247 -21.34 -8.67 -11.25
N VAL A 248 -22.46 -8.44 -11.93
CA VAL A 248 -23.71 -9.18 -11.70
C VAL A 248 -23.97 -10.00 -12.95
N LEU A 249 -24.21 -11.29 -12.78
CA LEU A 249 -24.40 -12.24 -13.87
C LEU A 249 -25.86 -12.71 -13.91
N PHE A 250 -26.49 -12.59 -15.08
CA PHE A 250 -27.76 -13.21 -15.44
C PHE A 250 -27.47 -14.51 -16.18
N GLY A 251 -27.48 -15.63 -15.45
CA GLY A 251 -26.83 -16.86 -15.91
C GLY A 251 -25.33 -16.63 -16.07
N ASP A 252 -24.86 -16.59 -17.32
CA ASP A 252 -23.46 -16.32 -17.68
C ASP A 252 -23.24 -14.92 -18.30
N THR A 253 -24.29 -14.12 -18.47
CA THR A 253 -24.20 -12.80 -19.10
C THR A 253 -24.05 -11.70 -18.06
N THR A 254 -23.04 -10.85 -18.20
CA THR A 254 -22.80 -9.70 -17.32
C THR A 254 -23.84 -8.60 -17.55
N ALA A 255 -24.43 -8.11 -16.47
CA ALA A 255 -25.30 -6.95 -16.49
C ALA A 255 -24.52 -5.64 -16.40
N TYR A 256 -25.05 -4.58 -17.03
CA TYR A 256 -24.54 -3.23 -16.85
C TYR A 256 -24.88 -2.70 -15.46
N LEU A 257 -23.89 -2.18 -14.72
CA LEU A 257 -24.04 -1.72 -13.34
C LEU A 257 -24.04 -0.19 -13.24
N THR A 258 -25.04 0.37 -12.57
CA THR A 258 -25.16 1.81 -12.30
C THR A 258 -24.82 2.19 -10.86
N LEU A 259 -24.85 1.23 -9.93
CA LEU A 259 -24.45 1.41 -8.55
C LEU A 259 -23.92 0.09 -7.96
N TRP A 260 -22.84 0.16 -7.20
CA TRP A 260 -22.38 -0.95 -6.37
C TRP A 260 -21.94 -0.43 -5.00
N ARG A 261 -22.58 -0.96 -3.96
CA ARG A 261 -22.29 -0.72 -2.54
C ARG A 261 -22.39 -2.03 -1.80
N ASP A 262 -21.83 -2.08 -0.59
CA ASP A 262 -21.77 -3.31 0.21
C ASP A 262 -23.13 -4.00 0.44
N THR A 263 -24.22 -3.22 0.49
CA THR A 263 -25.57 -3.73 0.75
C THR A 263 -26.57 -3.50 -0.39
N GLN A 264 -26.15 -2.85 -1.48
CA GLN A 264 -27.04 -2.53 -2.59
C GLN A 264 -26.29 -2.47 -3.92
N ILE A 265 -26.85 -3.15 -4.93
CA ILE A 265 -26.38 -3.09 -6.31
C ILE A 265 -27.54 -2.60 -7.18
N LYS A 266 -27.27 -1.75 -8.16
CA LYS A 266 -28.22 -1.37 -9.21
C LYS A 266 -27.60 -1.60 -10.58
N GLY A 267 -28.42 -1.98 -11.53
CA GLY A 267 -27.99 -2.19 -12.90
C GLY A 267 -29.17 -2.27 -13.86
N LYS A 268 -28.87 -2.59 -15.11
CA LYS A 268 -29.87 -2.83 -16.15
C LYS A 268 -29.83 -4.29 -16.59
N VAL A 269 -31.00 -4.87 -16.81
CA VAL A 269 -31.13 -6.24 -17.33
C VAL A 269 -30.40 -6.33 -18.68
N PRO A 270 -29.47 -7.27 -18.87
CA PRO A 270 -28.71 -7.41 -20.11
C PRO A 270 -29.58 -7.88 -21.28
N GLN A 271 -29.08 -7.70 -22.51
CA GLN A 271 -29.79 -8.15 -23.72
C GLN A 271 -29.67 -9.66 -23.91
N ILE A 272 -30.60 -10.41 -23.31
CA ILE A 272 -30.66 -11.88 -23.39
C ILE A 272 -32.09 -12.39 -23.69
N PRO A 273 -32.26 -13.66 -24.11
CA PRO A 273 -33.57 -14.21 -24.44
C PRO A 273 -34.57 -14.22 -23.29
N ASP A 274 -35.85 -14.44 -23.64
CA ASP A 274 -36.90 -14.73 -22.67
C ASP A 274 -36.56 -15.98 -21.85
N GLY A 275 -36.76 -15.90 -20.55
CA GLY A 275 -36.50 -17.02 -19.65
C GLY A 275 -36.31 -16.59 -18.19
N THR A 276 -36.24 -17.58 -17.32
CA THR A 276 -35.88 -17.38 -15.92
C THR A 276 -34.38 -17.63 -15.75
N TYR A 277 -33.68 -16.64 -15.20
CA TYR A 277 -32.23 -16.68 -15.01
C TYR A 277 -31.88 -16.64 -13.53
N SER A 278 -30.88 -17.43 -13.15
CA SER A 278 -30.23 -17.31 -11.84
C SER A 278 -29.27 -16.12 -11.83
N ILE A 279 -29.50 -15.19 -10.91
CA ILE A 279 -28.73 -13.96 -10.77
C ILE A 279 -27.75 -14.11 -9.63
N LYS A 280 -26.47 -13.85 -9.88
CA LYS A 280 -25.41 -13.87 -8.86
C LYS A 280 -24.52 -12.63 -8.96
N ALA A 281 -24.04 -12.16 -7.82
CA ALA A 281 -22.98 -11.16 -7.73
C ALA A 281 -21.63 -11.90 -7.74
N GLU A 282 -20.69 -11.49 -8.60
CA GLU A 282 -19.35 -12.05 -8.71
C GLU A 282 -18.29 -11.01 -8.34
N ARG A 283 -17.27 -11.44 -7.60
CA ARG A 283 -16.04 -10.66 -7.39
C ARG A 283 -14.82 -11.47 -7.77
N THR A 284 -13.85 -10.81 -8.41
CA THR A 284 -12.58 -11.39 -8.81
C THR A 284 -11.44 -10.81 -7.98
N GLY A 285 -10.59 -11.67 -7.41
CA GLY A 285 -9.45 -11.30 -6.59
C GLY A 285 -8.23 -10.82 -7.39
N THR A 286 -7.11 -10.63 -6.68
CA THR A 286 -5.81 -10.33 -7.28
C THR A 286 -5.25 -11.48 -8.12
N ASP A 287 -5.53 -12.73 -7.75
CA ASP A 287 -5.05 -13.94 -8.44
C ASP A 287 -6.11 -14.58 -9.34
N ASN A 288 -7.04 -13.78 -9.86
CA ASN A 288 -8.21 -14.22 -10.64
C ASN A 288 -9.16 -15.21 -9.94
N GLN A 289 -9.01 -15.40 -8.63
CA GLN A 289 -9.95 -16.16 -7.80
C GLN A 289 -11.32 -15.49 -7.82
N LYS A 290 -12.36 -16.23 -8.18
CA LYS A 290 -13.74 -15.74 -8.26
C LYS A 290 -14.52 -16.22 -7.05
N ILE A 291 -15.29 -15.30 -6.45
CA ILE A 291 -16.30 -15.62 -5.43
C ILE A 291 -17.65 -15.18 -5.94
N HIS A 292 -18.69 -15.96 -5.64
CA HIS A 292 -20.05 -15.66 -6.02
C HIS A 292 -20.93 -15.54 -4.78
N SER A 293 -21.99 -14.75 -4.89
CA SER A 293 -23.09 -14.84 -3.95
C SER A 293 -23.91 -16.11 -4.16
N ASN A 294 -24.87 -16.34 -3.27
CA ASN A 294 -26.05 -17.14 -3.60
C ASN A 294 -26.78 -16.56 -4.84
N THR A 295 -27.67 -17.36 -5.41
CA THR A 295 -28.49 -16.96 -6.55
C THR A 295 -29.90 -16.53 -6.14
N ILE A 296 -30.47 -15.59 -6.89
CA ILE A 296 -31.91 -15.29 -6.89
C ILE A 296 -32.45 -15.37 -8.32
N GLU A 297 -33.70 -15.76 -8.50
CA GLU A 297 -34.29 -15.85 -9.84
C GLU A 297 -34.78 -14.48 -10.33
N TYR A 298 -34.64 -14.25 -11.64
CA TYR A 298 -35.24 -13.11 -12.34
C TYR A 298 -35.83 -13.58 -13.66
N THR A 299 -37.07 -13.20 -13.95
CA THR A 299 -37.76 -13.57 -15.19
C THR A 299 -37.66 -12.45 -16.23
N ILE A 300 -37.04 -12.75 -17.36
CA ILE A 300 -36.97 -11.85 -18.51
C ILE A 300 -38.13 -12.13 -19.45
N THR A 301 -38.84 -11.05 -19.81
CA THR A 301 -39.94 -11.03 -20.77
C THR A 301 -39.66 -10.02 -21.87
N GLY A 302 -40.06 -10.26 -23.11
CA GLY A 302 -39.72 -9.34 -24.21
C GLY A 302 -38.21 -9.26 -24.51
N GLY A 303 -37.45 -10.23 -24.01
CA GLY A 303 -36.13 -10.59 -24.45
C GLY A 303 -36.16 -11.14 -25.88
N ILE A 304 -34.99 -11.17 -26.50
CA ILE A 304 -34.86 -11.62 -27.88
C ILE A 304 -35.28 -13.10 -27.96
N GLY A 305 -36.43 -13.41 -28.55
CA GLY A 305 -36.93 -14.79 -28.64
C GLY A 305 -35.89 -15.75 -29.23
N THR A 306 -35.99 -17.03 -28.89
CA THR A 306 -35.16 -18.14 -29.41
C THR A 306 -35.38 -18.37 -30.90
N GLN A 307 -35.11 -17.36 -31.72
CA GLN A 307 -34.72 -17.56 -33.09
C GLN A 307 -33.21 -17.77 -33.08
N SER A 308 -32.76 -18.73 -33.87
CA SER A 308 -31.36 -18.97 -34.17
C SER A 308 -30.75 -17.69 -34.75
N PHE A 309 -30.27 -16.82 -33.87
CA PHE A 309 -29.57 -15.62 -34.24
C PHE A 309 -28.18 -16.00 -34.73
N ARG A 310 -28.08 -16.18 -36.05
CA ARG A 310 -27.10 -15.38 -36.77
C ARG A 310 -27.58 -13.92 -36.73
N SER A 311 -27.51 -13.27 -35.57
CA SER A 311 -27.61 -11.81 -35.53
C SER A 311 -26.33 -11.31 -36.16
N ASN A 312 -26.46 -10.42 -37.14
CA ASN A 312 -25.45 -9.40 -37.38
C ASN A 312 -25.33 -8.55 -36.10
N ILE A 313 -24.70 -9.08 -35.04
CA ILE A 313 -23.89 -8.26 -34.12
C ILE A 313 -23.04 -7.42 -35.06
N GLY A 314 -22.96 -6.09 -34.87
CA GLY A 314 -22.52 -5.09 -35.84
C GLY A 314 -21.11 -5.27 -36.41
N SER A 315 -20.81 -6.42 -37.00
CA SER A 315 -19.56 -6.84 -37.60
C SER A 315 -19.36 -6.18 -38.95
N GLU A 316 -20.45 -5.69 -39.53
CA GLU A 316 -20.46 -4.79 -40.67
C GLU A 316 -19.64 -3.55 -40.33
N PHE A 317 -18.74 -3.21 -41.23
CA PHE A 317 -17.79 -2.13 -41.03
C PHE A 317 -18.49 -0.80 -41.31
N ILE A 318 -19.17 -0.28 -40.28
CA ILE A 318 -19.91 0.99 -40.30
C ILE A 318 -19.67 1.72 -38.99
N LEU A 319 -19.48 3.03 -39.05
CA LEU A 319 -19.24 3.86 -37.86
C LEU A 319 -20.57 4.08 -37.12
N ARG A 320 -20.59 3.74 -35.83
CA ARG A 320 -21.72 3.95 -34.92
C ARG A 320 -21.31 4.91 -33.83
N GLU A 321 -21.28 4.47 -32.57
CA GLU A 321 -20.89 5.33 -31.46
C GLU A 321 -19.37 5.43 -31.29
N VAL A 322 -18.90 6.66 -31.06
CA VAL A 322 -17.53 6.93 -30.66
C VAL A 322 -17.53 7.98 -29.58
N TYR A 323 -17.08 7.62 -28.38
CA TYR A 323 -16.99 8.54 -27.26
C TYR A 323 -15.84 8.20 -26.32
N VAL A 324 -15.57 9.11 -25.39
CA VAL A 324 -14.55 8.93 -24.35
C VAL A 324 -15.24 9.07 -22.99
N PHE A 325 -14.98 8.13 -22.08
CA PHE A 325 -15.54 8.13 -20.73
C PHE A 325 -14.47 7.78 -19.67
N PRO A 326 -14.59 8.27 -18.43
CA PRO A 326 -15.45 9.38 -18.03
C PRO A 326 -14.99 10.69 -18.70
N ASN A 327 -15.94 11.58 -18.96
CA ASN A 327 -15.68 12.90 -19.56
C ASN A 327 -16.48 13.99 -18.80
N PRO A 328 -15.83 14.85 -18.00
CA PRO A 328 -14.38 14.91 -17.78
C PRO A 328 -13.87 13.74 -16.93
N ALA A 329 -12.66 13.26 -17.21
CA ALA A 329 -11.93 12.33 -16.34
C ALA A 329 -11.37 13.09 -15.14
N LYS A 330 -11.74 12.71 -13.91
CA LYS A 330 -11.40 13.45 -12.68
C LYS A 330 -10.40 12.68 -11.82
N ARG A 331 -9.48 13.41 -11.16
CA ARG A 331 -8.51 12.87 -10.20
C ARG A 331 -7.68 11.72 -10.81
N ASN A 332 -7.95 10.48 -10.41
CA ASN A 332 -7.24 9.28 -10.84
C ASN A 332 -7.97 8.51 -11.94
N ASP A 333 -9.15 8.96 -12.38
CA ASP A 333 -9.86 8.34 -13.49
C ASP A 333 -9.02 8.41 -14.77
N LYS A 334 -9.11 7.36 -15.57
CA LYS A 334 -8.43 7.28 -16.87
C LYS A 334 -9.48 7.36 -17.98
N PRO A 335 -9.33 8.28 -18.95
CA PRO A 335 -10.23 8.35 -20.07
C PRO A 335 -10.09 7.08 -20.93
N THR A 336 -11.22 6.50 -21.30
CA THR A 336 -11.35 5.29 -22.12
C THR A 336 -12.12 5.62 -23.37
N PHE A 337 -11.54 5.30 -24.52
CA PHE A 337 -12.21 5.38 -25.81
C PHE A 337 -13.12 4.17 -25.98
N HIS A 338 -14.36 4.41 -26.37
CA HIS A 338 -15.32 3.41 -26.82
C HIS A 338 -15.61 3.67 -28.30
N ILE A 339 -15.39 2.68 -29.16
CA ILE A 339 -15.45 2.84 -30.62
C ILE A 339 -16.21 1.66 -31.23
N GLU A 340 -17.43 1.92 -31.66
CA GLU A 340 -18.26 0.98 -32.40
C GLU A 340 -18.09 1.22 -33.90
N CYS A 341 -17.38 0.32 -34.56
CA CYS A 341 -17.17 0.37 -36.01
C CYS A 341 -17.23 -0.99 -36.71
N GLY A 342 -17.70 -2.01 -35.99
CA GLY A 342 -17.65 -3.40 -36.43
C GLY A 342 -16.25 -3.96 -36.60
N ILE A 343 -16.10 -4.97 -37.46
CA ILE A 343 -14.80 -5.63 -37.64
C ILE A 343 -13.92 -4.78 -38.57
N ALA A 344 -12.84 -4.25 -38.02
CA ALA A 344 -11.79 -3.48 -38.68
C ALA A 344 -10.47 -4.28 -38.64
N ASN A 345 -9.56 -4.00 -39.57
CA ASN A 345 -8.18 -4.50 -39.49
C ASN A 345 -7.37 -3.72 -38.44
N GLU A 346 -7.62 -2.42 -38.35
CA GLU A 346 -6.96 -1.52 -37.40
C GLU A 346 -7.88 -0.35 -37.03
N VAL A 347 -7.71 0.17 -35.81
CA VAL A 347 -8.33 1.40 -35.33
C VAL A 347 -7.24 2.32 -34.78
N ASN A 348 -6.96 3.40 -35.52
CA ASN A 348 -5.98 4.42 -35.13
C ASN A 348 -6.68 5.55 -34.36
N ILE A 349 -6.12 5.93 -33.22
CA ILE A 349 -6.64 6.97 -32.33
C ILE A 349 -5.54 8.00 -32.14
N LYS A 350 -5.81 9.25 -32.51
CA LYS A 350 -4.92 10.39 -32.30
C LYS A 350 -5.57 11.37 -31.34
N ILE A 351 -4.84 11.76 -30.31
CA ILE A 351 -5.24 12.77 -29.33
C ILE A 351 -4.41 14.02 -29.59
N TYR A 352 -5.07 15.18 -29.65
CA TYR A 352 -4.46 16.48 -29.92
C TYR A 352 -4.68 17.44 -28.75
N THR A 353 -3.68 18.27 -28.48
CA THR A 353 -3.83 19.45 -27.63
C THR A 353 -4.70 20.50 -28.32
N VAL A 354 -5.19 21.50 -27.58
CA VAL A 354 -5.92 22.65 -28.14
C VAL A 354 -5.10 23.46 -29.17
N SER A 355 -3.76 23.34 -29.15
CA SER A 355 -2.86 23.94 -30.14
C SER A 355 -2.65 23.09 -31.39
N GLY A 356 -3.34 21.95 -31.51
CA GLY A 356 -3.27 21.05 -32.66
C GLY A 356 -2.05 20.14 -32.69
N ARG A 357 -1.24 20.08 -31.62
CA ARG A 357 -0.12 19.15 -31.50
C ARG A 357 -0.63 17.78 -31.08
N ILE A 358 -0.05 16.71 -31.62
CA ILE A 358 -0.35 15.34 -31.18
C ILE A 358 0.15 15.18 -29.73
N ALA A 359 -0.78 14.89 -28.82
CA ALA A 359 -0.50 14.54 -27.43
C ALA A 359 -0.26 13.04 -27.28
N TYR A 360 -0.99 12.21 -28.04
CA TYR A 360 -0.83 10.77 -28.03
C TYR A 360 -1.36 10.12 -29.32
N GLU A 361 -0.82 8.97 -29.69
CA GLU A 361 -1.30 8.14 -30.78
C GLU A 361 -1.33 6.67 -30.35
N HIS A 362 -2.41 5.98 -30.66
CA HIS A 362 -2.58 4.56 -30.39
C HIS A 362 -3.17 3.85 -31.60
N THR A 363 -2.79 2.60 -31.82
CA THR A 363 -3.42 1.75 -32.83
C THR A 363 -3.84 0.45 -32.19
N ILE A 364 -5.12 0.13 -32.31
CA ILE A 364 -5.68 -1.15 -31.87
C ILE A 364 -5.68 -2.08 -33.08
N SER A 365 -5.05 -3.24 -32.92
CA SER A 365 -5.05 -4.33 -33.89
C SER A 365 -5.67 -5.57 -33.26
N GLY A 366 -6.57 -6.25 -33.97
CA GLY A 366 -7.25 -7.45 -33.47
C GLY A 366 -8.75 -7.36 -33.64
N LEU A 367 -9.46 -8.38 -33.16
CA LEU A 367 -10.92 -8.40 -33.23
C LEU A 367 -11.54 -7.47 -32.14
N PRO A 368 -12.67 -6.83 -32.44
CA PRO A 368 -13.41 -6.05 -31.46
C PRO A 368 -13.97 -6.96 -30.36
N GLN A 369 -14.19 -6.38 -29.19
CA GLN A 369 -14.87 -7.04 -28.09
C GLN A 369 -16.38 -6.91 -28.29
N ILE A 370 -17.14 -7.85 -27.73
CA ILE A 370 -18.59 -7.71 -27.62
C ILE A 370 -18.85 -6.98 -26.31
N ILE A 371 -19.34 -5.74 -26.40
CA ILE A 371 -19.63 -4.88 -25.25
C ILE A 371 -21.11 -4.50 -25.31
N ASP A 372 -21.82 -4.62 -24.19
CA ASP A 372 -23.20 -4.15 -24.03
C ASP A 372 -23.19 -2.94 -23.10
N ASP A 373 -23.39 -1.75 -23.67
CA ASP A 373 -23.44 -0.46 -22.97
C ASP A 373 -24.84 -0.15 -22.38
N GLY A 374 -25.78 -1.08 -22.52
CA GLY A 374 -27.18 -0.91 -22.14
C GLY A 374 -28.12 -0.59 -23.31
N ASN A 375 -27.60 -0.48 -24.54
CA ASN A 375 -28.38 -0.32 -25.77
C ASN A 375 -28.36 -1.58 -26.69
N GLY A 376 -27.61 -2.62 -26.34
CA GLY A 376 -27.33 -3.73 -27.27
C GLY A 376 -25.90 -4.21 -27.14
N ALA A 377 -25.68 -5.52 -27.25
CA ALA A 377 -24.32 -6.04 -27.44
C ALA A 377 -23.82 -5.65 -28.84
N ASP A 378 -22.75 -4.86 -28.92
CA ASP A 378 -22.12 -4.46 -30.17
C ASP A 378 -20.61 -4.76 -30.19
N TYR A 379 -20.05 -4.78 -31.40
CA TYR A 379 -18.61 -4.89 -31.61
C TYR A 379 -17.96 -3.53 -31.38
N ALA A 380 -17.30 -3.42 -30.24
CA ALA A 380 -16.59 -2.21 -29.86
C ALA A 380 -15.09 -2.48 -29.61
N TYR A 381 -14.29 -1.47 -29.92
CA TYR A 381 -12.90 -1.40 -29.46
C TYR A 381 -12.86 -0.46 -28.28
N GLU A 382 -12.33 -0.94 -27.16
CA GLU A 382 -12.05 -0.10 -26.00
C GLU A 382 -10.56 0.07 -25.79
N TRP A 383 -10.17 1.31 -25.51
CA TRP A 383 -8.80 1.63 -25.14
C TRP A 383 -8.74 2.68 -24.04
N THR A 384 -8.23 2.26 -22.88
CA THR A 384 -7.97 3.13 -21.73
C THR A 384 -6.63 3.82 -21.90
N VAL A 385 -6.63 5.16 -21.86
CA VAL A 385 -5.39 5.95 -21.88
C VAL A 385 -4.65 5.74 -20.56
N MET A 386 -3.57 4.96 -20.61
CA MET A 386 -2.75 4.66 -19.42
C MET A 386 -1.76 5.78 -19.08
N GLU A 387 -1.39 6.59 -20.07
CA GLU A 387 -0.53 7.75 -19.91
C GLU A 387 -1.19 8.86 -19.08
N ASN A 388 -0.36 9.58 -18.33
CA ASN A 388 -0.84 10.67 -17.51
C ASN A 388 -1.03 11.95 -18.34
N LEU A 389 -2.23 12.14 -18.90
CA LEU A 389 -2.63 13.39 -19.54
C LEU A 389 -2.78 14.50 -18.47
N PRO A 390 -2.09 15.65 -18.62
CA PRO A 390 -2.30 16.83 -17.76
C PRO A 390 -3.73 17.37 -17.84
N SER A 391 -4.13 18.12 -16.82
CA SER A 391 -5.42 18.82 -16.82
C SER A 391 -5.57 19.72 -18.05
N GLY A 392 -6.68 19.56 -18.77
CA GLY A 392 -6.91 20.27 -20.03
C GLY A 392 -8.02 19.67 -20.87
N VAL A 393 -8.33 20.35 -21.98
CA VAL A 393 -9.24 19.86 -23.03
C VAL A 393 -8.40 19.29 -24.16
N TYR A 394 -8.78 18.10 -24.63
CA TYR A 394 -8.14 17.41 -25.73
C TYR A 394 -9.16 17.15 -26.83
N TYR A 395 -8.68 17.19 -28.07
CA TYR A 395 -9.43 16.75 -29.24
C TYR A 395 -8.94 15.37 -29.64
N TYR A 396 -9.77 14.57 -30.27
CA TYR A 396 -9.34 13.28 -30.80
C TYR A 396 -9.85 13.04 -32.21
N MET A 397 -9.15 12.19 -32.94
CA MET A 397 -9.55 11.62 -34.21
C MET A 397 -9.40 10.10 -34.12
N VAL A 398 -10.45 9.39 -34.50
CA VAL A 398 -10.46 7.93 -34.67
C VAL A 398 -10.55 7.64 -36.16
N GLU A 399 -9.66 6.78 -36.67
CA GLU A 399 -9.70 6.24 -38.02
C GLU A 399 -9.71 4.70 -37.93
N ALA A 400 -10.84 4.07 -38.24
CA ALA A 400 -10.93 2.62 -38.38
C ALA A 400 -10.73 2.26 -39.86
N ALA A 401 -10.00 1.18 -40.15
CA ALA A 401 -9.73 0.73 -41.52
C ALA A 401 -10.05 -0.76 -41.72
N LYS A 402 -10.66 -1.11 -42.86
CA LYS A 402 -10.89 -2.48 -43.32
C LYS A 402 -10.55 -2.61 -44.80
N GLY A 403 -9.41 -3.22 -45.10
CA GLY A 403 -8.82 -3.16 -46.44
C GLY A 403 -8.53 -1.71 -46.84
N GLU A 404 -9.06 -1.27 -48.00
CA GLU A 404 -8.92 0.11 -48.47
C GLU A 404 -9.97 1.07 -47.88
N ASN A 405 -11.03 0.55 -47.23
CA ASN A 405 -12.11 1.37 -46.69
C ASN A 405 -11.74 1.96 -45.33
N LYS A 406 -12.08 3.24 -45.12
CA LYS A 406 -11.79 3.97 -43.88
C LYS A 406 -13.03 4.66 -43.33
N LEU A 407 -13.21 4.59 -42.01
CA LEU A 407 -14.23 5.29 -41.24
C LEU A 407 -13.55 6.28 -40.29
N LYS A 408 -14.09 7.49 -40.14
CA LYS A 408 -13.48 8.55 -39.33
C LYS A 408 -14.48 9.15 -38.37
N SER A 409 -14.07 9.29 -37.10
CA SER A 409 -14.79 10.06 -36.09
C SER A 409 -13.85 11.07 -35.43
N ASN A 410 -14.41 12.15 -34.88
CA ASN A 410 -13.66 13.08 -34.06
C ASN A 410 -14.52 13.59 -32.92
N GLY A 411 -13.87 14.08 -31.86
CA GLY A 411 -14.55 14.64 -30.71
C GLY A 411 -13.59 15.32 -29.76
N LYS A 412 -14.07 15.59 -28.55
CA LYS A 412 -13.27 16.20 -27.48
C LYS A 412 -13.59 15.59 -26.11
N PHE A 413 -12.61 15.59 -25.23
CA PHE A 413 -12.78 15.22 -23.83
C PHE A 413 -11.92 16.11 -22.93
N ALA A 414 -12.27 16.15 -21.64
CA ALA A 414 -11.54 16.93 -20.66
C ALA A 414 -10.93 16.03 -19.58
N VAL A 415 -9.76 16.43 -19.09
CA VAL A 415 -9.08 15.80 -17.95
C VAL A 415 -8.91 16.84 -16.85
N LEU A 416 -9.23 16.47 -15.61
CA LEU A 416 -9.16 17.30 -14.40
C LEU A 416 -8.40 16.53 -13.31
N ARG A 417 -7.07 16.64 -13.31
CA ARG A 417 -6.18 16.05 -12.30
C ARG A 417 -6.16 16.86 -11.01
#